data_AF-A0A9E7GFK4-F1
#
_entry.id   AF-A0A9E7GFK4-F1
#
_cell.length_a   1.000
_cell.length_b   1.000
_cell.length_c   1.000
_cell.angle_alpha   90.00
_cell.angle_beta   90.00
_cell.angle_gamma   90.00
#
_symmetry.space_group_name_H-M   'P 1'
#
loop_
_entity.id
_entity.type
_entity.pdbx_description
1 polymer ?
#
loop_
_entity_poly.entity_id
_entity_poly.type
_entity_poly.pdbx_seq_one_letter_code
_entity_poly.pdbx_strand_id
1 'polypeptide(L)'
;MATPDDLGSSLLGRRADSWRRIWWYAASAGALIGALIGNGSDIAPVTPSSPYLKRAGLFWFLAALGIFLVVVVVGPGGRDRAQKMGRERRGITGSPEEVESEVGVVAADDWRCSEVGAAALRAGGHAVDAAVAAALCLGVVHPVSSGIGGGAFMVVRSADSGEAVAIDSRETAPIAASKGQY
;
A
#
# COMPACT_ATOMS: atom_id res chain seq x y z
N MET A 1 -11.74 -24.96 -19.61
CA MET A 1 -12.52 -25.11 -18.37
C MET A 1 -11.71 -26.02 -17.46
N ALA A 2 -10.82 -25.44 -16.65
CA ALA A 2 -9.99 -26.20 -15.72
C ALA A 2 -10.84 -26.49 -14.47
N THR A 3 -10.86 -27.74 -14.01
CA THR A 3 -11.59 -28.12 -12.81
C THR A 3 -10.85 -27.64 -11.55
N PRO A 4 -11.54 -27.43 -10.41
CA PRO A 4 -10.95 -26.88 -9.17
C PRO A 4 -9.87 -27.74 -8.51
N ASP A 5 -9.60 -28.94 -9.03
CA ASP A 5 -8.78 -29.95 -8.35
C ASP A 5 -7.27 -29.90 -8.72
N ASP A 6 -6.89 -29.18 -9.79
CA ASP A 6 -5.51 -29.17 -10.30
C ASP A 6 -4.57 -28.14 -9.62
N LEU A 7 -5.11 -27.19 -8.84
CA LEU A 7 -4.29 -26.15 -8.19
C LEU A 7 -3.81 -26.52 -6.77
N GLY A 8 -4.39 -27.55 -6.15
CA GLY A 8 -4.06 -27.96 -4.77
C GLY A 8 -2.76 -28.77 -4.64
N SER A 9 -2.42 -29.58 -5.64
CA SER A 9 -1.29 -30.51 -5.58
C SER A 9 0.08 -29.83 -5.78
N SER A 10 0.13 -28.70 -6.49
CA SER A 10 1.39 -27.99 -6.80
C SER A 10 1.91 -27.09 -5.66
N LEU A 11 1.04 -26.70 -4.73
CA LEU A 11 1.39 -25.86 -3.57
C LEU A 11 1.80 -26.70 -2.35
N LEU A 12 1.23 -27.90 -2.21
CA LEU A 12 1.60 -28.84 -1.15
C LEU A 12 3.00 -29.44 -1.35
N GLY A 13 3.41 -29.70 -2.60
CA GLY A 13 4.78 -30.18 -2.90
C GLY A 13 5.87 -29.18 -2.53
N ARG A 14 5.70 -27.89 -2.87
CA ARG A 14 6.71 -26.86 -2.61
C ARG A 14 6.93 -26.53 -1.13
N ARG A 15 5.94 -26.81 -0.26
CA ARG A 15 6.06 -26.59 1.18
C ARG A 15 6.89 -27.70 1.86
N ALA A 16 6.80 -28.94 1.39
CA ALA A 16 7.56 -30.09 1.92
C ALA A 16 9.08 -29.95 1.69
N ASP A 17 9.48 -29.34 0.57
CA ASP A 17 10.89 -29.15 0.20
C ASP A 17 11.60 -28.11 1.08
N SER A 18 10.85 -27.15 1.64
CA SER A 18 11.39 -26.13 2.54
C SER A 18 11.84 -26.71 3.88
N TRP A 19 11.07 -27.67 4.42
CA TRP A 19 11.38 -28.33 5.68
C TRP A 19 12.63 -29.20 5.60
N ARG A 20 12.86 -29.86 4.46
CA ARG A 20 14.09 -30.65 4.24
C ARG A 20 15.35 -29.78 4.19
N ARG A 21 15.26 -28.57 3.64
CA ARG A 21 16.39 -27.62 3.64
C ARG A 21 16.70 -27.07 5.03
N ILE A 22 15.68 -26.77 5.83
CA ILE A 22 15.87 -26.29 7.22
C ILE A 22 16.58 -27.36 8.07
N TRP A 23 16.19 -28.62 7.94
CA TRP A 23 16.86 -29.73 8.63
C TRP A 23 18.32 -29.92 8.20
N TRP A 24 18.63 -29.69 6.93
CA TRP A 24 20.01 -29.78 6.43
C TRP A 24 20.90 -28.65 6.98
N TYR A 25 20.40 -27.41 7.06
CA TYR A 25 21.13 -26.30 7.66
C TYR A 25 21.33 -26.47 9.18
N ALA A 26 20.33 -27.00 9.89
CA ALA A 26 20.44 -27.26 11.33
C ALA A 26 21.48 -28.35 11.65
N ALA A 27 21.56 -29.42 10.84
CA ALA A 27 22.57 -30.46 11.00
C ALA A 27 23.99 -29.96 10.67
N SER A 28 24.11 -29.05 9.70
CA SER A 28 25.40 -28.46 9.30
C SER A 28 25.97 -27.51 10.36
N ALA A 29 25.11 -26.84 11.15
CA ALA A 29 25.53 -25.95 12.23
C ALA A 29 26.11 -26.72 13.45
N GLY A 30 25.65 -27.95 13.70
CA GLY A 30 26.16 -28.79 14.80
C GLY A 30 27.61 -29.24 14.61
N ALA A 31 28.05 -29.44 13.37
CA ALA A 31 29.41 -29.87 13.05
C ALA A 31 30.48 -28.77 13.31
N LEU A 32 30.10 -27.50 13.19
CA LEU A 32 31.00 -26.36 13.42
C LEU A 32 31.26 -26.10 14.91
N ILE A 33 30.33 -26.45 15.80
CA ILE A 33 30.49 -26.31 17.25
C ILE A 33 31.43 -27.38 17.81
N GLY A 34 31.41 -28.60 17.26
CA GLY A 34 32.33 -29.67 17.67
C GLY A 34 33.80 -29.39 17.35
N ALA A 35 34.09 -28.64 16.28
CA ALA A 35 35.46 -28.28 15.90
C ALA A 35 36.08 -27.20 16.81
N LEU A 36 35.27 -26.40 17.50
CA LEU A 36 35.73 -25.30 18.36
C LEU A 36 35.97 -25.73 19.83
N ILE A 37 35.44 -26.89 20.25
CA ILE A 37 35.56 -27.37 21.64
C ILE A 37 36.57 -28.53 21.78
N GLY A 38 37.04 -29.10 20.67
CA GLY A 38 38.00 -30.20 20.68
C GLY A 38 37.35 -31.52 21.11
N ASN A 39 37.77 -32.61 20.48
CA ASN A 39 37.31 -33.97 20.79
C ASN A 39 37.66 -34.31 22.26
N GLY A 40 36.66 -34.78 23.02
CA GLY A 40 36.76 -35.07 24.45
C GLY A 40 37.56 -36.32 24.82
N SER A 41 38.76 -36.51 24.27
CA SER A 41 39.65 -37.63 24.59
C SER A 41 40.88 -37.28 25.44
N ASP A 42 41.14 -36.00 25.75
CA ASP A 42 42.25 -35.61 26.63
C ASP A 42 41.74 -34.83 27.85
N ILE A 43 41.16 -35.56 28.81
CA ILE A 43 40.77 -35.02 30.11
C ILE A 43 42.00 -35.05 31.03
N ALA A 44 42.91 -34.09 30.87
CA ALA A 44 43.92 -33.83 31.90
C ALA A 44 43.23 -33.16 33.12
N PRO A 45 43.63 -33.47 34.37
CA PRO A 45 42.99 -32.89 35.55
C PRO A 45 43.13 -31.37 35.55
N VAL A 46 42.01 -30.67 35.71
CA VAL A 46 41.93 -29.20 35.76
C VAL A 46 42.67 -28.71 37.00
N THR A 47 43.86 -28.15 36.82
CA THR A 47 44.58 -27.44 37.89
C THR A 47 44.13 -25.96 37.96
N PRO A 48 44.09 -25.33 39.15
CA PRO A 48 43.47 -24.01 39.34
C PRO A 48 44.16 -22.81 38.66
N SER A 49 45.26 -23.02 37.93
CA SER A 49 46.06 -21.94 37.32
C SER A 49 45.98 -21.88 35.79
N SER A 50 45.02 -22.55 35.17
CA SER A 50 44.93 -22.64 33.71
C SER A 50 44.29 -21.39 33.07
N PRO A 51 44.94 -20.74 32.07
CA PRO A 51 44.48 -19.49 31.44
C PRO A 51 43.20 -19.61 30.59
N TYR A 52 42.61 -20.81 30.54
CA TYR A 52 41.43 -21.14 29.73
C TYR A 52 40.14 -20.50 30.25
N LEU A 53 40.01 -20.30 31.57
CA LEU A 53 38.84 -19.66 32.18
C LEU A 53 38.66 -18.20 31.76
N LYS A 54 39.76 -17.46 31.52
CA LYS A 54 39.71 -16.06 31.07
C LYS A 54 39.36 -15.94 29.58
N ARG A 55 39.79 -16.91 28.75
CA ARG A 55 39.51 -16.95 27.31
C ARG A 55 38.06 -17.36 27.01
N ALA A 56 37.48 -18.25 27.81
CA ALA A 56 36.07 -18.63 27.70
C ALA A 56 35.12 -17.48 28.08
N GLY A 57 35.42 -16.72 29.14
CA GLY A 57 34.62 -15.56 29.55
C GLY A 57 34.63 -14.43 28.50
N LEU A 58 35.78 -14.14 27.91
CA LEU A 58 35.90 -13.13 26.86
C LEU A 58 35.14 -13.53 25.59
N PHE A 59 35.16 -14.81 25.22
CA PHE A 59 34.42 -15.32 24.07
C PHE A 59 32.90 -15.13 24.25
N TRP A 60 32.35 -15.51 25.41
CA TRP A 60 30.92 -15.33 25.69
C TRP A 60 30.52 -13.86 25.79
N PHE A 61 31.39 -13.00 26.31
CA PHE A 61 31.16 -11.56 26.36
C PHE A 61 31.10 -10.94 24.96
N LEU A 62 32.04 -11.30 24.08
CA LEU A 62 32.06 -10.81 22.69
C LEU A 62 30.88 -11.34 21.87
N ALA A 63 30.47 -12.60 22.08
CA ALA A 63 29.30 -13.17 21.45
C ALA A 63 28.00 -12.44 21.88
N ALA A 64 27.84 -12.16 23.18
CA ALA A 64 26.70 -11.42 23.70
C ALA A 64 26.67 -9.97 23.20
N LEU A 65 27.83 -9.31 23.13
CA LEU A 65 27.96 -7.95 22.60
C LEU A 65 27.60 -7.88 21.12
N GLY A 66 28.01 -8.87 20.33
CA GLY A 66 27.65 -8.97 18.91
C GLY A 66 26.14 -9.09 18.70
N ILE A 67 25.48 -9.96 19.48
CA ILE A 67 24.02 -10.13 19.43
C ILE A 67 23.30 -8.84 19.83
N PHE A 68 23.77 -8.16 20.87
CA PHE A 68 23.22 -6.88 21.32
C PHE A 68 23.32 -5.79 20.24
N LEU A 69 24.47 -5.67 19.58
CA LEU A 69 24.66 -4.71 18.48
C LEU A 69 23.74 -5.01 17.28
N VAL A 70 23.53 -6.27 16.94
CA VAL A 70 22.59 -6.67 15.88
C VAL A 70 21.16 -6.29 16.25
N VAL A 71 20.76 -6.48 17.51
CA VAL A 71 19.42 -6.08 18.00
C VAL A 71 19.24 -4.56 18.02
N VAL A 72 20.30 -3.78 18.30
CA VAL A 72 20.23 -2.31 18.25
C VAL A 72 20.15 -1.79 16.82
N VAL A 73 20.91 -2.36 15.89
CA VAL A 73 20.92 -1.93 14.47
C VAL A 73 19.67 -2.39 13.71
N VAL A 74 19.15 -3.59 14.01
CA VAL A 74 17.95 -4.18 13.39
C VAL A 74 16.71 -4.02 14.29
N GLY A 75 16.82 -3.19 15.32
CA GLY A 75 15.80 -3.02 16.35
C GLY A 75 14.44 -2.56 15.80
N PRO A 76 13.35 -2.88 16.52
CA PRO A 76 11.98 -2.71 16.03
C PRO A 76 11.62 -1.26 15.67
N GLY A 77 12.32 -0.24 16.20
CA GLY A 77 12.05 1.17 15.93
C GLY A 77 12.51 1.69 14.55
N GLY A 78 13.35 0.96 13.82
CA GLY A 78 13.76 1.35 12.46
C GLY A 78 12.72 1.01 11.39
N ARG A 79 11.88 0.01 11.66
CA ARG A 79 10.85 -0.47 10.73
C ARG A 79 9.72 0.55 10.57
N ASP A 80 9.35 1.24 11.64
CA ASP A 80 8.22 2.17 11.64
C ASP A 80 8.44 3.41 10.76
N ARG A 81 9.68 3.92 10.69
CA ARG A 81 10.03 5.06 9.82
C ARG A 81 10.11 4.67 8.34
N ALA A 82 10.67 3.50 8.04
CA ALA A 82 10.71 2.98 6.68
C ALA A 82 9.30 2.67 6.15
N GLN A 83 8.40 2.18 7.02
CA GLN A 83 7.01 1.91 6.66
C GLN A 83 6.20 3.19 6.43
N LYS A 84 6.41 4.24 7.24
CA LYS A 84 5.79 5.56 7.02
C LYS A 84 6.24 6.20 5.70
N MET A 85 7.53 6.15 5.40
CA MET A 85 8.09 6.73 4.17
C MET A 85 7.72 5.92 2.90
N GLY A 86 7.49 4.61 3.04
CA GLY A 86 6.96 3.75 1.99
C GLY A 86 5.48 3.94 1.70
N ARG A 87 4.67 4.37 2.69
CA ARG A 87 3.25 4.70 2.49
C ARG A 87 3.07 5.99 1.69
N GLU A 88 3.98 6.94 1.85
CA GLU A 88 3.93 8.23 1.14
C GLU A 88 4.40 8.11 -0.32
N ARG A 89 5.32 7.18 -0.65
CA ARG A 89 5.78 6.92 -2.03
C ARG A 89 4.93 5.94 -2.82
N ARG A 90 4.02 5.19 -2.18
CA ARG A 90 3.10 4.25 -2.85
C ARG A 90 1.88 4.92 -3.51
N GLY A 91 1.81 6.25 -3.54
CA GLY A 91 0.72 6.97 -4.21
C GLY A 91 0.77 6.99 -5.74
N ILE A 92 1.80 6.41 -6.39
CA ILE A 92 1.97 6.53 -7.87
C ILE A 92 2.18 5.16 -8.57
N THR A 93 2.11 4.04 -7.83
CA THR A 93 2.22 2.68 -8.41
C THR A 93 1.12 1.74 -7.90
N GLY A 94 -0.11 2.25 -7.78
CA GLY A 94 -1.29 1.41 -7.58
C GLY A 94 -1.85 1.00 -8.93
N SER A 95 -2.31 -0.24 -9.06
CA SER A 95 -3.37 -0.57 -10.02
C SER A 95 -4.49 0.47 -9.91
N PRO A 96 -5.24 0.78 -10.99
CA PRO A 96 -6.38 1.70 -10.90
C PRO A 96 -7.21 1.34 -9.67
N GLU A 97 -7.31 2.29 -8.73
CA GLU A 97 -8.05 2.10 -7.50
C GLU A 97 -9.54 2.19 -7.86
N GLU A 98 -10.15 1.03 -8.06
CA GLU A 98 -11.58 0.92 -8.28
C GLU A 98 -12.30 1.23 -6.96
N VAL A 99 -13.20 2.22 -7.02
CA VAL A 99 -13.98 2.65 -5.86
C VAL A 99 -15.40 2.12 -6.02
N GLU A 100 -15.83 1.29 -5.08
CA GLU A 100 -17.19 0.78 -4.98
C GLU A 100 -17.90 1.36 -3.75
N SER A 101 -19.20 1.57 -3.87
CA SER A 101 -20.05 2.08 -2.79
C SER A 101 -21.48 1.64 -3.00
N GLU A 102 -22.15 1.22 -1.91
CA GLU A 102 -23.57 0.83 -1.93
C GLU A 102 -24.51 2.04 -1.98
N VAL A 103 -24.02 3.23 -1.59
CA VAL A 103 -24.87 4.41 -1.35
C VAL A 103 -24.70 5.47 -2.45
N GLY A 104 -23.52 5.57 -3.05
CA GLY A 104 -23.25 6.55 -4.09
C GLY A 104 -21.76 6.73 -4.37
N VAL A 105 -21.45 7.13 -5.60
CA VAL A 105 -20.09 7.37 -6.10
C VAL A 105 -20.07 8.70 -6.86
N VAL A 106 -18.96 9.44 -6.75
CA VAL A 106 -18.68 10.62 -7.56
C VAL A 106 -17.34 10.43 -8.24
N ALA A 107 -17.31 10.63 -9.56
CA ALA A 107 -16.09 10.61 -10.36
C ALA A 107 -15.94 11.95 -11.08
N ALA A 108 -14.80 12.60 -10.86
CA ALA A 108 -14.40 13.85 -11.49
C ALA A 108 -12.93 13.79 -11.92
N ASP A 109 -12.53 14.69 -12.82
CA ASP A 109 -11.17 14.75 -13.39
C ASP A 109 -10.06 15.03 -12.37
N ASP A 110 -10.40 15.54 -11.19
CA ASP A 110 -9.50 15.71 -10.06
C ASP A 110 -10.09 15.06 -8.80
N TRP A 111 -9.28 14.27 -8.09
CA TRP A 111 -9.71 13.53 -6.91
C TRP A 111 -10.28 14.44 -5.81
N ARG A 112 -9.81 15.69 -5.69
CA ARG A 112 -10.34 16.66 -4.73
C ARG A 112 -11.77 17.03 -5.06
N CYS A 113 -12.11 17.12 -6.35
CA CYS A 113 -13.46 17.44 -6.79
C CYS A 113 -14.41 16.24 -6.68
N SER A 114 -13.90 15.02 -6.87
CA SER A 114 -14.63 13.80 -6.50
C SER A 114 -14.95 13.79 -5.00
N GLU A 115 -13.99 14.14 -4.15
CA GLU A 115 -14.15 14.21 -2.69
C GLU A 115 -15.14 15.31 -2.27
N VAL A 116 -15.11 16.49 -2.91
CA VAL A 116 -16.08 17.57 -2.68
C VAL A 116 -17.51 17.13 -3.04
N GLY A 117 -17.70 16.48 -4.18
CA GLY A 117 -19.01 15.94 -4.55
C GLY A 117 -19.46 14.82 -3.59
N ALA A 118 -18.55 13.93 -3.19
CA ALA A 118 -18.85 12.89 -2.20
C ALA A 118 -19.21 13.47 -0.83
N ALA A 119 -18.62 14.61 -0.44
CA ALA A 119 -18.99 15.33 0.77
C ALA A 119 -20.42 15.89 0.70
N ALA A 120 -20.85 16.37 -0.47
CA ALA A 120 -22.24 16.79 -0.66
C ALA A 120 -23.24 15.62 -0.53
N LEU A 121 -22.92 14.44 -1.07
CA LEU A 121 -23.72 13.24 -0.84
C LEU A 121 -23.76 12.86 0.65
N ARG A 122 -22.61 12.88 1.33
CA ARG A 122 -22.53 12.61 2.78
C ARG A 122 -23.31 13.60 3.64
N ALA A 123 -23.46 14.84 3.16
CA ALA A 123 -24.30 15.85 3.80
C ALA A 123 -25.80 15.66 3.57
N GLY A 124 -26.21 14.61 2.85
CA GLY A 124 -27.61 14.30 2.54
C GLY A 124 -28.11 14.91 1.23
N GLY A 125 -27.22 15.48 0.40
CA GLY A 125 -27.55 15.98 -0.93
C GLY A 125 -27.82 14.86 -1.94
N HIS A 126 -28.55 15.17 -3.01
CA HIS A 126 -28.82 14.22 -4.09
C HIS A 126 -27.72 14.26 -5.17
N ALA A 127 -27.78 13.35 -6.16
CA ALA A 127 -26.78 13.25 -7.23
C ALA A 127 -26.51 14.58 -7.96
N VAL A 128 -27.52 15.44 -8.15
CA VAL A 128 -27.34 16.75 -8.78
C VAL A 128 -26.56 17.74 -7.89
N ASP A 129 -26.71 17.69 -6.56
CA ASP A 129 -25.96 18.55 -5.64
C ASP A 129 -24.48 18.19 -5.66
N ALA A 130 -24.20 16.89 -5.67
CA ALA A 130 -22.85 16.36 -5.81
C ALA A 130 -22.21 16.75 -7.14
N ALA A 131 -22.97 16.69 -8.24
CA ALA A 131 -22.50 17.12 -9.56
C ALA A 131 -22.21 18.63 -9.59
N VAL A 132 -23.08 19.47 -9.02
CA VAL A 132 -22.85 20.92 -8.94
C VAL A 132 -21.64 21.25 -8.07
N ALA A 133 -21.49 20.59 -6.91
CA ALA A 133 -20.34 20.79 -6.03
C ALA A 133 -19.02 20.39 -6.71
N ALA A 134 -19.01 19.24 -7.41
CA ALA A 134 -17.84 18.79 -8.18
C ALA A 134 -17.52 19.74 -9.33
N ALA A 135 -18.52 20.21 -10.08
CA ALA A 135 -18.33 21.15 -11.19
C ALA A 135 -17.79 22.51 -10.72
N LEU A 136 -18.29 23.03 -9.59
CA LEU A 136 -17.76 24.26 -8.98
C LEU A 136 -16.32 24.08 -8.52
N CYS A 137 -15.97 22.93 -7.94
CA CYS A 137 -14.59 22.59 -7.61
C CYS A 137 -13.70 22.55 -8.86
N LEU A 138 -14.15 21.90 -9.94
CA LEU A 138 -13.42 21.84 -11.20
C LEU A 138 -13.20 23.23 -11.81
N GLY A 139 -14.16 24.15 -11.66
CA GLY A 139 -13.99 25.55 -12.06
C GLY A 139 -12.85 26.28 -11.34
N VAL A 140 -12.47 25.83 -10.15
CA VAL A 140 -11.34 26.38 -9.37
C VAL A 140 -10.05 25.63 -9.67
N VAL A 141 -10.12 24.29 -9.70
CA VAL A 141 -8.94 23.43 -9.81
C VAL A 141 -8.45 23.33 -11.24
N HIS A 142 -9.37 23.24 -12.21
CA HIS A 142 -9.12 23.17 -13.66
C HIS A 142 -9.83 24.33 -14.40
N PRO A 143 -9.47 25.60 -14.13
CA PRO A 143 -10.18 26.78 -14.64
C PRO A 143 -10.11 26.97 -16.16
N VAL A 144 -9.13 26.32 -16.82
CA VAL A 144 -8.98 26.35 -18.28
C VAL A 144 -9.93 25.40 -19.00
N SER A 145 -10.55 24.47 -18.28
CA SER A 145 -11.40 23.42 -18.86
C SER A 145 -12.89 23.67 -18.60
N SER A 146 -13.24 24.10 -17.39
CA SER A 146 -14.64 24.33 -16.99
C SER A 146 -14.75 25.54 -16.06
N GLY A 147 -15.96 26.07 -15.91
CA GLY A 147 -16.25 27.15 -14.99
C GLY A 147 -17.55 27.88 -15.32
N ILE A 148 -17.91 28.83 -14.46
CA ILE A 148 -19.16 29.60 -14.57
C ILE A 148 -19.24 30.53 -15.79
N GLY A 149 -18.11 30.79 -16.45
CA GLY A 149 -18.03 31.64 -17.64
C GLY A 149 -18.31 30.91 -18.96
N GLY A 150 -18.48 29.59 -18.93
CA GLY A 150 -18.80 28.77 -20.10
C GLY A 150 -20.23 28.23 -20.07
N GLY A 151 -20.37 26.98 -20.48
CA GLY A 151 -21.64 26.28 -20.56
C GLY A 151 -21.50 24.78 -20.28
N ALA A 152 -22.62 24.11 -20.08
CA ALA A 152 -22.65 22.69 -19.74
C ALA A 152 -23.85 21.98 -20.38
N PHE A 153 -23.74 20.66 -20.48
CA PHE A 153 -24.87 19.77 -20.70
C PHE A 153 -24.95 18.83 -19.51
N MET A 154 -26.12 18.69 -18.90
CA MET A 154 -26.31 17.78 -17.77
C MET A 154 -27.45 16.82 -18.09
N VAL A 155 -27.21 15.52 -17.95
CA VAL A 155 -28.25 14.50 -18.05
C VAL A 155 -28.55 13.99 -16.64
N VAL A 156 -29.81 14.15 -16.21
CA VAL A 156 -30.27 13.77 -14.89
C VAL A 156 -31.36 12.73 -15.05
N ARG A 157 -31.25 11.63 -14.31
CA ARG A 157 -32.31 10.64 -14.20
C ARG A 157 -32.93 10.71 -12.82
N SER A 158 -34.23 10.98 -12.74
CA SER A 158 -34.95 10.94 -11.47
C SER A 158 -35.05 9.50 -10.97
N ALA A 159 -34.70 9.28 -9.71
CA ALA A 159 -34.91 7.98 -9.07
C ALA A 159 -36.42 7.68 -8.91
N ASP A 160 -37.21 8.70 -8.58
CA ASP A 160 -38.64 8.56 -8.27
C ASP A 160 -39.49 8.22 -9.51
N SER A 161 -39.39 9.02 -10.58
CA SER A 161 -40.16 8.78 -11.81
C SER A 161 -39.45 7.87 -12.82
N GLY A 162 -38.13 7.67 -12.68
CA GLY A 162 -37.32 6.98 -13.67
C GLY A 162 -37.08 7.76 -14.97
N GLU A 163 -37.61 8.97 -15.09
CA GLU A 163 -37.48 9.85 -16.24
C GLU A 163 -36.08 10.44 -16.32
N ALA A 164 -35.57 10.61 -17.55
CA ALA A 164 -34.31 11.30 -17.82
C ALA A 164 -34.59 12.64 -18.48
N VAL A 165 -33.96 13.70 -17.95
CA VAL A 165 -34.03 15.06 -18.48
C VAL A 165 -32.62 15.50 -18.87
N ALA A 166 -32.51 16.19 -20.00
CA ALA A 166 -31.27 16.85 -20.42
C ALA A 166 -31.41 18.37 -20.22
N ILE A 167 -30.47 18.95 -19.48
CA ILE A 167 -30.35 20.39 -19.26
C ILE A 167 -29.27 20.90 -20.20
N ASP A 168 -29.67 21.76 -21.14
CA ASP A 168 -28.78 22.46 -22.06
C ASP A 168 -28.50 23.87 -21.53
N SER A 169 -27.25 24.13 -21.19
CA SER A 169 -26.75 25.45 -20.78
C SER A 169 -25.60 25.88 -21.68
N ARG A 170 -25.67 25.54 -22.98
CA ARG A 170 -24.75 26.03 -24.00
C ARG A 170 -24.87 27.56 -24.11
N GLU A 171 -23.72 28.20 -24.29
CA GLU A 171 -23.60 29.62 -24.49
C GLU A 171 -24.34 30.05 -25.76
N THR A 172 -24.94 31.24 -25.72
CA THR A 172 -25.64 31.81 -26.88
C THR A 172 -24.89 33.06 -27.35
N ALA A 173 -24.74 33.19 -28.68
CA ALA A 173 -24.16 34.39 -29.25
C ALA A 173 -24.96 35.63 -28.81
N PRO A 174 -24.30 36.74 -28.44
CA PRO A 174 -25.01 37.94 -28.03
C PRO A 174 -25.84 38.51 -29.19
N ILE A 175 -26.89 39.27 -28.88
CA ILE A 175 -27.81 39.83 -29.89
C ILE A 175 -27.13 40.73 -30.93
N ALA A 176 -25.98 41.32 -30.58
CA ALA A 176 -25.19 42.17 -31.46
C ALA A 176 -24.24 41.40 -32.40
N ALA A 177 -24.14 40.07 -32.25
CA ALA A 177 -23.25 39.26 -33.08
C ALA A 177 -23.71 39.24 -34.55
N SER A 178 -22.76 39.25 -35.48
CA SER A 178 -23.04 39.20 -36.92
C SER A 178 -22.16 38.17 -37.63
N LYS A 179 -22.60 37.72 -38.83
CA LYS A 179 -21.92 36.65 -39.58
C LYS A 179 -20.49 37.00 -40.02
N GLY A 180 -20.14 38.28 -40.14
CA GLY A 180 -18.83 38.73 -40.63
C GLY A 180 -17.88 39.24 -39.54
N GLN A 181 -18.11 38.86 -38.28
CA GLN A 181 -17.41 39.43 -37.12
C GLN A 181 -15.99 38.90 -36.92
N TYR A 182 -15.67 37.71 -37.45
CA TYR A 182 -14.35 37.06 -37.35
C TYR A 182 -13.97 36.43 -38.69
#